data_AF-A0A1N7QIP1-F1
#
_entry.id   AF-A0A1N7QIP1-F1
#
_cell.length_a   1.000
_cell.length_b   1.000
_cell.length_c   1.000
_cell.angle_alpha   90.00
_cell.angle_beta   90.00
_cell.angle_gamma   90.00
#
_symmetry.space_group_name_H-M   'P 1'
#
loop_
_entity.id
_entity.type
_entity.pdbx_description
1 polymer ?
#
loop_
_entity_poly.entity_id
_entity_poly.type
_entity_poly.pdbx_seq_one_letter_code
_entity_poly.pdbx_strand_id
1 'polypeptide(L)'
;MEGDQAFRVRHAMLASLDGLEQAVHSIGAAVAAEFGDDAVARVRAIEADAQMLRRVLLPESMLDEVIEVVARTNGLPVAAIRGAGRSKPVVAARWAVMAIARKRGMSAPEIARALRCDQSSVTHGLRRVAAKLEAAG
;
A
#
# COMPACT_ATOMS: atom_id res chain seq x y z
N MET A 1 10.88 -34.43 -13.50
CA MET A 1 9.57 -34.17 -14.13
C MET A 1 8.74 -33.09 -13.42
N GLU A 2 9.05 -32.66 -12.18
CA GLU A 2 8.28 -31.61 -11.47
C GLU A 2 8.46 -30.16 -11.98
N GLY A 3 9.56 -29.85 -12.67
CA GLY A 3 9.82 -28.47 -13.14
C GLY A 3 8.90 -27.98 -14.26
N ASP A 4 8.30 -28.90 -15.03
CA ASP A 4 7.48 -28.58 -16.20
C ASP A 4 6.03 -28.18 -15.81
N GLN A 5 5.50 -28.79 -14.74
CA GLN A 5 4.15 -28.47 -14.25
C GLN A 5 4.12 -27.11 -13.56
N ALA A 6 5.14 -26.77 -12.77
CA ALA A 6 5.26 -25.46 -12.12
C ALA A 6 5.45 -24.31 -13.13
N PHE A 7 6.21 -24.56 -14.22
CA PHE A 7 6.36 -23.61 -15.32
C PHE A 7 5.04 -23.38 -16.06
N ARG A 8 4.30 -24.45 -16.38
CA ARG A 8 2.99 -24.36 -17.05
C ARG A 8 1.94 -23.64 -16.21
N VAL A 9 1.87 -23.91 -14.90
CA VAL A 9 0.95 -23.20 -14.00
C VAL A 9 1.31 -21.71 -13.89
N ARG A 10 2.60 -21.37 -13.75
CA ARG A 10 3.05 -19.98 -13.73
C ARG A 10 2.74 -19.25 -15.04
N HIS A 11 2.97 -19.90 -16.18
CA HIS A 11 2.70 -19.31 -17.50
C HIS A 11 1.20 -19.12 -17.76
N ALA A 12 0.36 -20.08 -17.35
CA ALA A 12 -1.10 -19.95 -17.43
C ALA A 12 -1.64 -18.84 -16.52
N MET A 13 -1.02 -18.66 -15.34
CA MET A 13 -1.38 -17.59 -14.40
C MET A 13 -0.97 -16.21 -14.92
N LEU A 14 0.23 -16.08 -15.53
CA LEU A 14 0.66 -14.84 -16.19
C LEU A 14 -0.24 -14.48 -17.38
N ALA A 15 -0.60 -15.46 -18.22
CA ALA A 15 -1.56 -15.24 -19.31
C ALA A 15 -2.96 -14.82 -18.82
N SER A 16 -3.38 -15.29 -17.64
CA SER A 16 -4.63 -14.87 -17.00
C SER A 16 -4.55 -13.44 -16.42
N LEU A 17 -3.37 -13.02 -15.97
CA LEU A 17 -3.12 -11.65 -15.52
C LEU A 17 -3.03 -10.68 -16.70
N ASP A 18 -2.42 -11.09 -17.81
CA ASP A 18 -2.39 -10.32 -19.06
C ASP A 18 -3.82 -10.11 -19.61
N GLY A 19 -4.67 -11.15 -19.53
CA GLY A 19 -6.09 -11.03 -19.89
C GLY A 19 -6.86 -10.07 -18.98
N LEU A 20 -6.50 -10.00 -17.69
CA LEU A 20 -7.10 -9.07 -16.74
C LEU A 20 -6.63 -7.62 -17.01
N GLU A 21 -5.35 -7.42 -17.32
CA GLU A 21 -4.81 -6.11 -17.68
C GLU A 21 -5.41 -5.61 -19.01
N GLN A 22 -5.56 -6.48 -20.01
CA GLN A 22 -6.26 -6.16 -21.25
C GLN A 22 -7.73 -5.83 -21.02
N ALA A 23 -8.42 -6.54 -20.11
CA ALA A 23 -9.79 -6.23 -19.75
C ALA A 23 -9.92 -4.86 -19.07
N VAL A 24 -9.05 -4.53 -18.10
CA VAL A 24 -9.03 -3.22 -17.44
C VAL A 24 -8.70 -2.11 -18.44
N HIS A 25 -7.75 -2.34 -19.35
CA HIS A 25 -7.42 -1.39 -20.40
C HIS A 25 -8.58 -1.18 -21.38
N SER A 26 -9.30 -2.25 -21.75
CA SER A 26 -10.48 -2.17 -22.62
C SER A 26 -11.66 -1.44 -21.97
N ILE A 27 -11.86 -1.62 -20.66
CA ILE A 27 -12.87 -0.88 -19.88
C ILE A 27 -12.49 0.60 -19.82
N GLY A 28 -11.20 0.91 -19.60
CA GLY A 28 -10.70 2.29 -19.65
C GLY A 28 -10.91 2.95 -21.02
N ALA A 29 -10.67 2.21 -22.12
CA ALA A 29 -10.89 2.68 -23.48
C ALA A 29 -12.40 2.85 -23.80
N ALA A 30 -13.26 1.95 -23.32
CA ALA A 30 -14.71 2.06 -23.50
C ALA A 30 -15.31 3.25 -22.73
N VAL A 31 -14.85 3.50 -21.50
CA VAL A 31 -15.24 4.69 -20.71
C VAL A 31 -14.75 5.97 -21.38
N ALA A 32 -13.56 5.97 -21.98
CA ALA A 32 -13.06 7.11 -22.76
C ALA A 32 -13.88 7.33 -24.04
N ALA A 33 -14.32 6.27 -24.71
CA ALA A 33 -15.13 6.35 -25.93
C ALA A 33 -16.57 6.83 -25.67
N GLU A 34 -17.17 6.43 -24.55
CA GLU A 34 -18.58 6.72 -24.24
C GLU A 34 -18.79 8.10 -23.59
N PHE A 35 -17.79 8.59 -22.83
CA PHE A 35 -17.90 9.86 -22.12
C PHE A 35 -16.91 10.95 -22.63
N GLY A 36 -16.01 10.60 -23.55
CA GLY A 36 -14.97 11.47 -24.10
C GLY A 36 -13.78 11.66 -23.15
N ASP A 37 -12.61 12.00 -23.70
CA ASP A 37 -11.37 12.27 -22.94
C ASP A 37 -11.58 13.33 -21.85
N ASP A 38 -12.46 14.31 -22.09
CA ASP A 38 -12.85 15.33 -21.13
C ASP A 38 -13.57 14.77 -19.90
N ALA A 39 -14.41 13.74 -20.05
CA ALA A 39 -15.04 13.11 -18.90
C ALA A 39 -14.06 12.28 -18.09
N VAL A 40 -13.14 11.56 -18.74
CA VAL A 40 -12.07 10.83 -18.05
C VAL A 40 -11.17 11.79 -17.27
N ALA A 41 -10.82 12.94 -17.86
CA ALA A 41 -10.07 14.00 -17.19
C ALA A 41 -10.82 14.56 -15.97
N ARG A 42 -12.13 14.81 -16.08
CA ARG A 42 -12.98 15.27 -14.97
C ARG A 42 -13.07 14.23 -13.84
N VAL A 43 -13.23 12.95 -14.16
CA VAL A 43 -13.24 11.87 -13.15
C VAL A 43 -11.92 11.83 -12.41
N ARG A 44 -10.78 11.90 -13.10
CA ARG A 44 -9.45 11.93 -12.46
C ARG A 44 -9.25 13.16 -11.58
N ALA A 45 -9.76 14.33 -12.00
CA ALA A 45 -9.71 15.55 -11.19
C ALA A 45 -10.53 15.39 -9.90
N ILE A 46 -11.74 14.84 -10.00
CA ILE A 46 -12.60 14.54 -8.85
C ILE A 46 -11.93 13.51 -7.92
N GLU A 47 -11.30 12.47 -8.47
CA GLU A 47 -10.55 11.49 -7.68
C GLU A 47 -9.37 12.13 -6.95
N ALA A 48 -8.63 13.03 -7.60
CA ALA A 48 -7.52 13.76 -6.99
C ALA A 48 -8.00 14.68 -5.85
N ASP A 49 -9.10 15.41 -6.05
CA ASP A 49 -9.72 16.27 -5.03
C ASP A 49 -10.26 15.44 -3.86
N ALA A 50 -10.93 14.33 -4.14
CA ALA A 50 -11.40 13.39 -3.13
C ALA A 50 -10.22 12.81 -2.33
N GLN A 51 -9.11 12.49 -3.00
CA GLN A 51 -7.92 12.01 -2.34
C GLN A 51 -7.30 13.11 -1.46
N MET A 52 -7.22 14.35 -1.93
CA MET A 52 -6.77 15.50 -1.15
C MET A 52 -7.64 15.72 0.09
N LEU A 53 -8.97 15.78 -0.08
CA LEU A 53 -9.92 15.92 1.02
C LEU A 53 -9.78 14.78 2.02
N ARG A 54 -9.59 13.54 1.55
CA ARG A 54 -9.36 12.39 2.44
C ARG A 54 -8.08 12.53 3.27
N ARG A 55 -7.00 13.12 2.73
CA ARG A 55 -5.78 13.40 3.50
C ARG A 55 -6.01 14.43 4.61
N VAL A 56 -6.83 15.44 4.34
CA VAL A 56 -7.09 16.55 5.27
C VAL A 56 -8.11 16.14 6.34
N LEU A 57 -9.20 15.50 5.91
CA LEU A 57 -10.35 15.21 6.76
C LEU A 57 -10.25 13.85 7.47
N LEU A 58 -9.55 12.87 6.89
CA LEU A 58 -9.50 11.48 7.38
C LEU A 58 -8.07 10.90 7.36
N PRO A 59 -7.13 11.46 8.13
CA PRO A 59 -5.72 11.01 8.14
C PRO A 59 -5.56 9.55 8.55
N GLU A 60 -6.46 9.01 9.38
CA GLU A 60 -6.45 7.60 9.79
C GLU A 60 -6.70 6.65 8.61
N SER A 61 -7.55 7.06 7.67
CA SER A 61 -7.88 6.27 6.47
C SER A 61 -6.69 6.09 5.52
N MET A 62 -5.70 7.00 5.57
CA MET A 62 -4.45 6.86 4.82
C MET A 62 -3.56 5.79 5.43
N LEU A 63 -3.50 5.71 6.76
CA LEU A 63 -2.70 4.70 7.44
C LEU A 63 -3.25 3.30 7.20
N ASP A 64 -4.57 3.18 7.16
CA ASP A 64 -5.26 1.91 6.89
C ASP A 64 -4.86 1.34 5.52
N GLU A 65 -4.85 2.17 4.48
CA GLU A 65 -4.35 1.78 3.15
C GLU A 65 -2.88 1.34 3.19
N VAL A 66 -2.03 2.06 3.93
CA VAL A 66 -0.61 1.70 4.07
C VAL A 66 -0.47 0.36 4.77
N ILE A 67 -1.23 0.11 5.84
CA ILE A 67 -1.22 -1.14 6.58
C ILE A 67 -1.64 -2.30 5.67
N GLU A 68 -2.69 -2.13 4.88
CA GLU A 68 -3.16 -3.15 3.94
C GLU A 68 -2.12 -3.49 2.87
N VAL A 69 -1.50 -2.47 2.27
CA VAL A 69 -0.44 -2.68 1.27
C VAL A 69 0.73 -3.42 1.89
N VAL A 70 1.23 -2.96 3.05
CA VAL A 70 2.36 -3.59 3.73
C VAL A 70 2.03 -5.02 4.17
N ALA A 71 0.83 -5.26 4.68
CA ALA A 71 0.32 -6.59 5.03
C ALA A 71 0.39 -7.54 3.84
N ARG A 72 -0.20 -7.14 2.69
CA ARG A 72 -0.17 -7.95 1.46
C ARG A 72 1.25 -8.21 0.97
N THR A 73 2.09 -7.18 0.90
CA THR A 73 3.49 -7.32 0.42
C THR A 73 4.31 -8.29 1.28
N ASN A 74 4.03 -8.38 2.58
CA ASN A 74 4.78 -9.22 3.51
C ASN A 74 4.08 -10.55 3.84
N GLY A 75 2.92 -10.84 3.24
CA GLY A 75 2.13 -12.04 3.57
C GLY A 75 1.65 -12.08 5.03
N LEU A 76 1.42 -10.92 5.65
CA LEU A 76 0.97 -10.81 7.04
C LEU A 76 -0.50 -10.42 7.11
N PRO A 77 -1.27 -10.92 8.09
CA PRO A 77 -2.61 -10.40 8.33
C PRO A 77 -2.54 -8.97 8.89
N VAL A 78 -3.45 -8.10 8.46
CA VAL A 78 -3.59 -6.71 8.95
C VAL A 78 -3.66 -6.66 10.48
N ALA A 79 -4.39 -7.60 11.09
CA ALA A 79 -4.52 -7.72 12.54
C ALA A 79 -3.17 -7.94 13.25
N ALA A 80 -2.20 -8.61 12.62
CA ALA A 80 -0.87 -8.77 13.20
C ALA A 80 -0.10 -7.44 13.23
N ILE A 81 -0.22 -6.62 12.19
CA ILE A 81 0.41 -5.29 12.15
C ILE A 81 -0.21 -4.35 13.19
N ARG A 82 -1.52 -4.43 13.44
CA ARG A 82 -2.19 -3.63 14.49
C ARG A 82 -2.06 -4.17 15.91
N GLY A 83 -1.88 -5.49 16.05
CA GLY A 83 -1.88 -6.17 17.34
C GLY A 83 -0.62 -5.95 18.17
N ALA A 84 -0.52 -6.64 19.31
CA ALA A 84 0.63 -6.52 20.22
C ALA A 84 1.82 -7.44 19.86
N GLY A 85 1.66 -8.36 18.90
CA GLY A 85 2.69 -9.34 18.53
C GLY A 85 4.02 -8.70 18.12
N ARG A 86 5.16 -9.28 18.51
CA ARG A 86 6.50 -8.70 18.31
C ARG A 86 7.47 -9.61 17.55
N SER A 87 6.96 -10.52 16.71
CA SER A 87 7.83 -11.31 15.84
C SER A 87 8.62 -10.39 14.90
N LYS A 88 9.84 -10.80 14.55
CA LYS A 88 10.72 -10.04 13.65
C LYS A 88 10.03 -9.55 12.36
N PRO A 89 9.26 -10.36 11.60
CA PRO A 89 8.58 -9.88 10.40
C PRO A 89 7.49 -8.84 10.70
N VAL A 90 6.73 -9.01 11.79
CA VAL A 90 5.67 -8.06 12.18
C VAL A 90 6.25 -6.71 12.60
N VAL A 91 7.35 -6.71 13.35
CA VAL A 91 8.03 -5.47 13.77
C VAL A 91 8.60 -4.74 12.55
N ALA A 92 9.22 -5.46 11.62
CA ALA A 92 9.73 -4.88 10.38
C ALA A 92 8.59 -4.26 9.53
N ALA A 93 7.46 -4.95 9.42
CA ALA A 93 6.28 -4.44 8.73
C ALA A 93 5.74 -3.16 9.40
N ARG A 94 5.64 -3.11 10.74
CA ARG A 94 5.24 -1.87 11.45
C ARG A 94 6.19 -0.71 11.17
N TRP A 95 7.50 -0.96 11.17
CA TRP A 95 8.48 0.07 10.84
C TRP A 95 8.31 0.58 9.40
N ALA A 96 8.03 -0.30 8.45
CA ALA A 96 7.71 0.09 7.07
C ALA A 96 6.44 0.96 7.00
N VAL A 97 5.38 0.59 7.72
CA VAL A 97 4.15 1.40 7.84
C VAL A 97 4.47 2.79 8.38
N MET A 98 5.24 2.89 9.47
CA MET A 98 5.63 4.18 10.07
C MET A 98 6.42 5.05 9.08
N ALA A 99 7.38 4.47 8.36
CA ALA A 99 8.19 5.19 7.38
C ALA A 99 7.37 5.69 6.19
N ILE A 100 6.48 4.86 5.64
CA ILE A 100 5.60 5.24 4.54
C ILE A 100 4.62 6.33 4.99
N ALA A 101 4.00 6.18 6.16
CA ALA A 101 3.09 7.17 6.73
C ALA A 101 3.79 8.52 6.95
N ARG A 102 5.04 8.49 7.46
CA ARG A 102 5.85 9.69 7.63
C ARG A 102 6.18 10.36 6.30
N LYS A 103 6.54 9.58 5.27
CA LYS A 103 6.78 10.08 3.90
C LYS A 103 5.53 10.70 3.27
N ARG A 104 4.34 10.23 3.67
CA ARG A 104 3.05 10.79 3.24
C ARG A 104 2.59 12.00 4.07
N GLY A 105 3.43 12.51 4.97
CA GLY A 105 3.20 13.76 5.69
C GLY A 105 2.64 13.61 7.10
N MET A 106 2.32 12.39 7.57
CA MET A 106 1.83 12.19 8.94
C MET A 106 2.92 12.52 9.97
N SER A 107 2.52 13.13 11.08
CA SER A 107 3.37 13.37 12.26
C SER A 107 3.53 12.09 13.10
N ALA A 108 4.61 12.02 13.89
CA ALA A 108 4.82 10.88 14.78
C ALA A 108 3.69 10.68 15.81
N PRO A 109 3.11 11.74 16.42
CA PRO A 109 1.93 11.60 17.27
C PRO A 109 0.69 11.03 16.54
N GLU A 110 0.45 11.45 15.30
CA GLU A 110 -0.69 10.93 14.50
C GLU A 110 -0.50 9.45 14.17
N ILE A 111 0.70 9.05 13.76
CA ILE A 111 1.04 7.65 13.49
C ILE A 111 0.88 6.82 14.76
N ALA A 112 1.36 7.32 15.91
CA ALA A 112 1.27 6.65 17.20
C ALA A 112 -0.19 6.43 17.62
N ARG A 113 -1.04 7.46 17.49
CA ARG A 113 -2.48 7.38 17.76
C ARG A 113 -3.15 6.32 16.90
N ALA A 114 -2.89 6.36 15.59
CA ALA A 114 -3.54 5.47 14.64
C ALA A 114 -3.04 4.01 14.72
N LEU A 115 -1.78 3.79 15.11
CA LEU A 115 -1.23 2.46 15.42
C LEU A 115 -1.49 1.99 16.86
N ARG A 116 -2.09 2.83 17.70
CA ARG A 116 -2.33 2.56 19.13
C ARG A 116 -1.05 2.15 19.87
N CYS A 117 0.04 2.89 19.64
CA CYS A 117 1.34 2.65 20.26
C CYS A 117 1.97 3.94 20.78
N ASP A 118 3.07 3.82 21.51
CA ASP A 118 3.80 4.99 22.01
C ASP A 118 4.53 5.74 20.90
N GLN A 119 4.55 7.07 20.99
CA GLN A 119 5.31 7.91 20.05
C GLN A 119 6.80 7.55 20.01
N SER A 120 7.38 7.09 21.12
CA SER A 120 8.76 6.60 21.18
C SER A 120 8.98 5.36 20.30
N SER A 121 7.98 4.49 20.17
CA SER A 121 8.01 3.33 19.27
C SER A 121 8.05 3.75 17.81
N VAL A 122 7.32 4.81 17.45
CA VAL A 122 7.35 5.41 16.11
C VAL A 122 8.74 5.97 15.81
N THR A 123 9.27 6.81 16.71
CA THR A 123 10.61 7.41 16.54
C THR A 123 11.70 6.34 16.44
N HIS A 124 11.61 5.30 17.27
CA HIS A 124 12.53 4.16 17.19
C HIS A 124 12.43 3.46 15.84
N GLY A 125 11.22 3.12 15.39
CA GLY A 125 11.00 2.46 14.10
C GLY A 125 11.54 3.25 12.91
N LEU A 126 11.29 4.57 12.89
CA LEU A 126 11.80 5.46 11.84
C LEU A 126 13.34 5.46 11.78
N ARG A 127 14.02 5.56 12.93
CA ARG A 127 15.49 5.48 13.00
C ARG A 127 16.01 4.14 12.46
N ARG A 128 15.33 3.04 12.78
CA ARG A 128 15.73 1.70 12.31
C ARG A 128 15.56 1.54 10.80
N VAL A 129 14.54 2.15 10.20
CA VAL A 129 14.38 2.15 8.73
C VAL A 129 15.44 2.99 8.06
N ALA A 130 15.71 4.20 8.56
CA ALA A 130 16.74 5.07 8.01
C ALA A 130 18.11 4.38 7.98
N ALA A 131 18.55 3.81 9.10
CA ALA A 131 19.81 3.07 9.19
C ALA A 131 19.88 1.85 8.23
N LYS A 132 18.72 1.22 7.94
CA LYS A 132 18.66 0.10 6.98
C LYS A 132 18.75 0.55 5.53
N LEU A 133 18.19 1.70 5.19
CA LEU A 133 18.29 2.28 3.86
C LEU A 133 19.71 2.78 3.58
N GLU A 134 20.35 3.41 4.57
CA GLU A 134 21.76 3.82 4.50
C GLU A 134 22.71 2.64 4.30
N ALA A 135 22.44 1.50 4.94
CA ALA A 135 23.25 0.29 4.78
C ALA A 135 23.00 -0.48 3.47
N ALA A 136 21.98 -0.10 2.69
CA ALA A 136 21.60 -0.77 1.44
C ALA A 136 21.95 0.02 0.18
N GLY A 137 22.40 1.28 0.33
CA GLY A 137 22.94 2.12 -0.74
C GLY A 137 24.46 2.09 -0.77
#